data_AF-A0A9W4TDU3-F1
#
_entry.id   AF-A0A9W4TDU3-F1
#
_cell.length_a   1.000
_cell.length_b   1.000
_cell.length_c   1.000
_cell.angle_alpha   90.00
_cell.angle_beta   90.00
_cell.angle_gamma   90.00
#
_symmetry.space_group_name_H-M   'P 1'
#
loop_
_entity.id
_entity.type
_entity.pdbx_description
1 polymer ?
#
loop_
_entity_poly.entity_id
_entity_poly.type
_entity_poly.pdbx_seq_one_letter_code
_entity_poly.pdbx_strand_id
1 'polypeptide(L)'
;PEVINGKGYTFASDIYSIGMLMWEVSSGQQPFADFEHNYDLAINLMKGIRPLIVQETPTEYKNLMIQCWDADPLKRPDAETLFYKFIEI
;
A
#
# COMPACT_ATOMS: atom_id res chain seq x y z
N PRO A 1 7.29 -4.42 -1.53
CA PRO A 1 8.53 -4.86 -0.82
C PRO A 1 9.47 -5.69 -1.70
N GLU A 2 8.89 -6.56 -2.52
CA GLU A 2 9.54 -7.40 -3.52
C GLU A 2 10.38 -6.61 -4.55
N VAL A 3 9.93 -5.43 -4.99
CA VAL A 3 10.70 -4.56 -5.91
C VAL A 3 11.99 -4.09 -5.25
N ILE A 4 11.92 -3.62 -4.00
CA ILE A 4 13.08 -3.22 -3.18
C ILE A 4 14.04 -4.40 -2.99
N ASN A 5 13.51 -5.62 -2.89
CA ASN A 5 14.28 -6.86 -2.79
C ASN A 5 14.78 -7.40 -4.14
N GLY A 6 14.76 -6.59 -5.21
CA GLY A 6 15.31 -6.95 -6.52
C GLY A 6 14.50 -7.98 -7.31
N LYS A 7 13.26 -8.28 -6.92
CA LYS A 7 12.40 -9.24 -7.63
C LYS A 7 11.74 -8.67 -8.90
N GLY A 8 11.96 -7.39 -9.19
CA GLY A 8 11.39 -6.70 -10.36
C GLY A 8 9.95 -6.24 -10.16
N TYR A 9 9.45 -5.50 -11.16
CA TYR A 9 8.09 -4.98 -11.19
C TYR A 9 7.09 -6.05 -11.69
N THR A 10 5.90 -6.02 -11.10
CA THR A 10 4.78 -6.93 -11.40
C THR A 10 3.45 -6.18 -11.25
N PHE A 11 2.36 -6.72 -11.78
CA PHE A 11 1.03 -6.15 -11.53
C PHE A 11 0.71 -6.06 -10.02
N ALA A 12 1.14 -7.04 -9.22
CA ALA A 12 0.98 -6.98 -7.77
C ALA A 12 1.77 -5.81 -7.14
N SER A 13 2.90 -5.39 -7.71
CA SER A 13 3.64 -4.21 -7.25
C SER A 13 2.93 -2.89 -7.61
N ASP A 14 2.19 -2.86 -8.72
CA ASP A 14 1.36 -1.70 -9.07
C ASP A 14 0.18 -1.58 -8.08
N ILE A 15 -0.45 -2.71 -7.72
CA ILE A 15 -1.49 -2.76 -6.69
C ILE A 15 -0.99 -2.26 -5.34
N TYR A 16 0.25 -2.60 -4.95
CA TYR A 16 0.88 -2.04 -3.75
C TYR A 16 0.97 -0.53 -3.80
N SER A 17 1.38 0.02 -4.96
CA SER A 17 1.50 1.45 -5.17
C SER A 17 0.12 2.14 -5.10
N ILE A 18 -0.92 1.50 -5.64
CA ILE A 18 -2.31 1.97 -5.49
C ILE A 18 -2.73 1.98 -4.01
N GLY A 19 -2.37 0.96 -3.23
CA GLY A 19 -2.63 0.96 -1.78
C GLY A 19 -1.97 2.15 -1.06
N MET A 20 -0.78 2.58 -1.48
CA MET A 20 -0.15 3.79 -0.94
C MET A 20 -0.85 5.07 -1.39
N LEU A 21 -1.31 5.14 -2.64
CA LEU A 21 -2.12 6.27 -3.12
C LEU A 21 -3.46 6.37 -2.39
N MET A 22 -4.10 5.23 -2.10
CA MET A 22 -5.32 5.21 -1.29
C MET A 22 -5.08 5.81 0.11
N TRP A 23 -3.95 5.49 0.72
CA TRP A 23 -3.57 6.10 2.00
C TRP A 23 -3.29 7.59 1.89
N GLU A 24 -2.59 8.02 0.85
CA GLU A 24 -2.32 9.44 0.57
C GLU A 24 -3.63 10.23 0.40
N VAL A 25 -4.58 9.70 -0.37
CA VAL A 25 -5.91 10.29 -0.54
C VAL A 25 -6.67 10.35 0.79
N SER A 26 -6.63 9.28 1.58
CA SER A 26 -7.34 9.24 2.86
C SER A 26 -6.72 10.14 3.94
N SER A 27 -5.40 10.35 3.90
CA SER A 27 -4.69 11.12 4.93
C SER A 27 -4.45 12.58 4.53
N GLY A 28 -4.46 12.87 3.23
CA GLY A 28 -3.99 14.15 2.69
C GLY A 28 -2.50 14.39 2.88
N GLN A 29 -1.71 13.34 3.15
CA GLN A 29 -0.29 13.41 3.49
C GLN A 29 0.55 12.54 2.58
N GLN A 30 1.80 12.94 2.35
CA GLN A 30 2.75 12.10 1.63
C GLN A 30 3.11 10.86 2.47
N PRO A 31 3.05 9.65 1.90
CA PRO A 31 3.48 8.43 2.60
C PRO A 31 4.91 8.57 3.13
N PHE A 32 5.10 8.29 4.42
CA PHE A 32 6.41 8.33 5.09
C PHE A 32 7.11 9.70 5.01
N ALA A 33 6.36 10.81 5.05
CA ALA A 33 6.91 12.16 5.06
C ALA A 33 7.98 12.40 6.16
N ASP A 34 7.84 11.72 7.30
CA ASP A 34 8.77 11.84 8.44
C ASP A 34 10.06 11.02 8.27
N PHE A 35 10.17 10.22 7.21
CA PHE A 35 11.35 9.40 6.95
C PHE A 35 12.19 10.00 5.83
N GLU A 36 13.51 9.95 6.00
CA GLU A 36 14.42 10.14 4.87
C GLU A 36 14.21 9.01 3.84
N HIS A 37 14.11 9.38 2.57
CA HIS A 37 13.94 8.44 1.45
C HIS A 37 15.27 7.77 1.10
N ASN A 38 15.81 7.02 2.06
CA ASN A 38 17.13 6.42 2.02
C ASN A 38 17.04 4.88 2.21
N TYR A 39 18.20 4.23 2.36
CA TYR A 39 18.28 2.78 2.52
C TYR A 39 17.56 2.27 3.79
N ASP A 40 17.50 3.07 4.86
CA ASP A 40 16.85 2.68 6.10
C ASP A 40 15.33 2.58 5.93
N LEU A 41 14.73 3.51 5.16
CA LEU A 41 13.31 3.41 4.80
C LEU A 41 13.05 2.14 3.98
N ALA A 42 13.93 1.79 3.03
CA ALA A 42 13.83 0.57 2.26
C ALA A 42 13.86 -0.69 3.13
N ILE A 43 14.76 -0.75 4.13
CA ILE A 43 14.79 -1.83 5.13
C ILE A 43 13.48 -1.86 5.94
N ASN A 44 13.02 -0.71 6.41
CA ASN A 44 11.81 -0.59 7.22
C ASN A 44 10.56 -1.07 6.48
N LEU A 45 10.43 -0.73 5.19
CA LEU A 45 9.36 -1.23 4.33
C LEU A 45 9.40 -2.75 4.17
N MET A 46 10.61 -3.33 4.03
CA MET A 46 10.81 -4.79 4.00
C MET A 46 10.47 -5.46 5.34
N LYS A 47 10.71 -4.78 6.47
CA LYS A 47 10.32 -5.23 7.82
C LYS A 47 8.82 -5.08 8.11
N GLY A 48 8.05 -4.54 7.17
CA GLY A 48 6.60 -4.42 7.30
C GLY A 48 6.12 -3.11 7.91
N ILE A 49 6.98 -2.08 8.05
CA ILE A 49 6.50 -0.75 8.44
C ILE A 49 5.48 -0.26 7.40
N ARG A 50 4.39 0.31 7.89
CA ARG A 50 3.32 0.93 7.09
C ARG A 50 2.93 2.26 7.72
N PRO A 51 2.37 3.21 6.94
CA PRO A 51 1.90 4.46 7.48
C PRO A 51 0.76 4.26 8.49
N LEU A 52 0.61 5.21 9.41
CA LEU A 52 -0.45 5.17 10.41
C LEU A 52 -1.79 5.48 9.74
N ILE A 53 -2.79 4.63 9.96
CA ILE A 53 -4.11 4.79 9.35
C ILE A 53 -4.90 5.83 10.15
N VAL A 54 -5.45 6.83 9.45
CA VAL A 54 -6.25 7.89 10.04
C VAL A 54 -7.54 7.31 10.62
N GLN A 55 -7.94 7.76 11.81
CA GLN A 55 -9.10 7.19 12.52
C GLN A 55 -10.42 7.36 11.75
N GLU A 56 -10.52 8.41 10.94
CA GLU A 56 -11.73 8.73 10.16
C GLU A 56 -11.81 7.98 8.82
N THR A 57 -10.79 7.20 8.45
CA THR A 57 -10.83 6.39 7.23
C THR A 57 -11.97 5.36 7.33
N PRO A 58 -12.94 5.33 6.38
CA PRO A 58 -14.01 4.34 6.37
C PRO A 58 -13.48 2.91 6.44
N THR A 59 -14.16 2.04 7.17
CA THR A 59 -13.67 0.68 7.49
C THR A 59 -13.42 -0.15 6.24
N GLU A 60 -14.32 -0.09 5.28
CA GLU A 60 -14.27 -0.83 4.03
C GLU A 60 -13.11 -0.35 3.15
N TYR A 61 -12.95 0.97 3.03
CA TYR A 61 -11.82 1.59 2.34
C TYR A 61 -10.48 1.21 2.99
N LYS A 62 -10.42 1.27 4.32
CA LYS A 62 -9.25 0.86 5.11
C LYS A 62 -8.89 -0.59 4.84
N ASN A 63 -9.86 -1.50 4.85
CA ASN A 63 -9.62 -2.92 4.64
C ASN A 63 -9.10 -3.20 3.22
N LEU A 64 -9.68 -2.53 2.21
CA LEU A 64 -9.22 -2.65 0.82
C LEU A 64 -7.79 -2.11 0.65
N MET A 65 -7.51 -0.92 1.19
CA MET A 65 -6.18 -0.31 1.24
C MET A 65 -5.16 -1.25 1.90
N ILE A 66 -5.53 -1.85 3.05
CA ILE A 66 -4.66 -2.80 3.75
C ILE A 66 -4.36 -4.03 2.90
N GLN A 67 -5.36 -4.55 2.19
CA GLN A 67 -5.19 -5.68 1.29
C GLN A 67 -4.23 -5.34 0.14
N CYS A 68 -4.30 -4.13 -0.40
CA CYS A 68 -3.45 -3.70 -1.51
C CYS A 68 -1.96 -3.64 -1.16
N TRP A 69 -1.61 -3.24 0.07
CA TRP A 69 -0.22 -3.11 0.49
C TRP A 69 0.32 -4.28 1.34
N ASP A 70 -0.30 -5.46 1.22
CA ASP A 70 0.16 -6.68 1.90
C ASP A 70 1.63 -6.96 1.54
N ALA A 71 2.40 -7.45 2.50
CA ALA A 71 3.79 -7.81 2.29
C ALA A 71 3.92 -8.97 1.30
N ASP A 72 2.97 -9.89 1.29
CA ASP A 72 2.88 -10.99 0.34
C ASP A 72 2.13 -10.52 -0.93
N PRO A 73 2.81 -10.44 -2.09
CA PRO A 73 2.17 -10.03 -3.34
C PRO A 73 1.02 -10.94 -3.77
N LEU A 74 0.97 -12.20 -3.31
CA LEU A 74 -0.09 -13.15 -3.66
C LEU A 74 -1.41 -12.89 -2.90
N LYS A 75 -1.37 -12.09 -1.83
CA LYS A 75 -2.57 -11.73 -1.04
C LYS A 75 -3.26 -10.46 -1.52
N ARG A 76 -2.58 -9.72 -2.40
CA ARG A 76 -3.10 -8.49 -3.00
C ARG A 76 -4.16 -8.85 -4.05
N PRO A 77 -5.23 -8.05 -4.20
CA PRO A 77 -6.17 -8.25 -5.29
C PRO A 77 -5.47 -8.01 -6.63
N ASP A 78 -5.97 -8.62 -7.70
CA ASP A 78 -5.69 -8.13 -9.05
C ASP A 78 -6.44 -6.83 -9.34
N ALA A 79 -6.11 -6.19 -10.47
CA ALA A 79 -6.67 -4.90 -10.84
C ALA A 79 -8.19 -4.94 -11.04
N GLU A 80 -8.72 -6.05 -11.58
CA GLU A 80 -10.16 -6.23 -11.81
C GLU A 80 -10.91 -6.35 -10.48
N THR A 81 -10.45 -7.22 -9.59
CA THR A 81 -10.99 -7.39 -8.24
C THR A 81 -10.92 -6.10 -7.44
N LEU A 82 -9.80 -5.37 -7.52
CA LEU A 82 -9.64 -4.07 -6.87
C LEU A 82 -10.68 -3.06 -7.37
N PHE A 83 -10.87 -2.97 -8.68
CA PHE A 83 -11.84 -2.07 -9.30
C PHE A 83 -13.27 -2.33 -8.81
N TYR A 84 -13.71 -3.59 -8.83
CA TYR A 84 -15.06 -3.94 -8.34
C TYR A 84 -15.23 -3.62 -6.86
N LYS A 85 -14.26 -4.00 -6.01
CA LYS A 85 -14.31 -3.68 -4.58
C LYS A 85 -14.33 -2.18 -4.31
N PHE A 86 -13.64 -1.39 -5.14
CA PHE A 86 -13.60 0.07 -5.00
C PHE A 86 -14.93 0.75 -5.37
N ILE A 87 -15.73 0.15 -6.26
CA ILE A 87 -17.06 0.69 -6.61
C ILE A 87 -18.11 0.37 -5.54
N GLU A 88 -17.91 -0.70 -4.77
CA GLU A 88 -18.83 -1.15 -3.73
C GLU A 88 -18.69 -0.38 -2.40
N ILE A 89 -17.62 0.40 -2.23
CA ILE A 89 -17.32 1.20 -1.04
C ILE A 89 -17.71 2.66 -1.20
#